data_AF-A0A957YXW1-F1
#
_entry.id   AF-A0A957YXW1-F1
#
_cell.length_a   1.000
_cell.length_b   1.000
_cell.length_c   1.000
_cell.angle_alpha   90.00
_cell.angle_beta   90.00
_cell.angle_gamma   90.00
#
_symmetry.space_group_name_H-M   'P 1'
#
loop_
_entity.id
_entity.type
_entity.pdbx_description
1 polymer ?
#
loop_
_entity_poly.entity_id
_entity_poly.type
_entity_poly.pdbx_seq_one_letter_code
_entity_poly.pdbx_strand_id
1 'polypeptide(L)' 'MEYFLLFLIIALVAGGLYLIFKGPLGMKFHVVPEEKRLVIYRLGKFQRIAGPGPVITWRFDTIERELNVRDAPHDLRV' A
#
# COMPACT_ATOMS: atom_id res chain seq x y z
N MET A 1 19.62 2.26 38.05
CA MET A 1 20.27 2.04 36.73
C MET A 1 19.48 1.05 35.88
N GLU A 2 19.10 -0.12 36.40
CA GLU A 2 18.37 -1.16 35.63
C GLU A 2 17.01 -0.71 35.10
N TYR A 3 16.18 -0.04 35.90
CA TYR A 3 14.87 0.47 35.47
C TYR A 3 14.96 1.52 34.36
N PHE A 4 16.02 2.35 34.36
CA PHE A 4 16.25 3.36 33.33
C PHE A 4 16.57 2.69 31.98
N LEU A 5 17.37 1.63 32.02
CA LEU A 5 17.74 0.85 30.84
C LEU A 5 16.53 0.11 30.26
N LEU A 6 15.67 -0.45 31.13
CA LEU A 6 14.42 -1.09 30.74
C LEU A 6 13.45 -0.12 30.07
N PHE A 7 13.29 1.08 30.64
CA PHE A 7 12.46 2.15 30.06
C PHE A 7 12.96 2.56 28.67
N LEU A 8 14.28 2.67 28.48
CA LEU A 8 14.88 3.05 27.21
C LEU A 8 14.62 2.00 26.12
N ILE A 9 14.72 0.72 26.46
CA ILE A 9 14.38 -0.39 25.55
C ILE A 9 12.90 -0.33 25.15
N ILE A 10 11.99 -0.16 26.12
CA ILE A 10 10.56 -0.06 25.85
C ILE A 10 10.25 1.14 24.95
N ALA A 11 10.87 2.30 25.20
CA ALA A 11 10.71 3.49 24.37
C ALA A 11 11.21 3.26 22.93
N LEU A 12 12.32 2.54 22.75
CA LEU A 12 12.86 2.18 21.43
C LEU A 12 11.93 1.23 20.68
N VAL A 13 11.40 0.21 21.36
CA VAL A 13 10.45 -0.75 20.78
C VAL A 13 9.13 -0.06 20.43
N ALA A 14 8.59 0.77 21.32
CA ALA A 14 7.36 1.52 21.08
C ALA A 14 7.53 2.54 19.94
N GLY A 15 8.68 3.24 19.90
CA GLY A 15 9.02 4.16 18.81
C GLY A 15 9.18 3.45 17.47
N GLY A 16 9.84 2.29 17.45
CA GLY A 16 9.96 1.43 16.27
C GLY A 16 8.60 0.97 15.75
N LEU A 17 7.74 0.45 16.64
CA LEU A 17 6.37 0.05 16.31
C LEU A 17 5.56 1.23 15.77
N TYR A 18 5.66 2.39 16.40
CA TYR A 18 4.97 3.60 15.94
C TYR A 18 5.38 3.99 14.51
N LEU A 19 6.67 3.91 14.17
CA LEU A 19 7.16 4.17 12.81
C LEU A 19 6.71 3.12 11.79
N ILE A 20 6.55 1.86 12.17
CA ILE A 20 6.04 0.82 11.27
C ILE A 20 4.56 1.05 10.96
N PHE A 21 3.74 1.30 11.99
CA PHE A 21 2.29 1.44 11.83
C PHE A 21 1.86 2.81 11.30
N LYS A 22 2.50 3.89 11.74
CA LYS A 22 2.14 5.27 11.37
C LYS A 22 3.17 5.99 10.51
N GLY A 23 4.31 5.39 10.27
CA GLY A 23 5.35 6.03 9.46
C GLY A 23 5.19 5.78 7.95
N PRO A 24 6.26 6.04 7.20
CA PRO A 24 6.30 5.92 5.73
C PRO A 24 5.96 4.52 5.20
N LEU A 25 6.09 3.47 6.03
CA LEU A 25 5.84 2.08 5.67
C LEU A 25 4.40 1.60 5.94
N GLY A 26 3.47 2.47 6.32
CA GLY A 26 2.09 2.08 6.55
C GLY A 26 1.47 1.42 5.30
N MET A 27 1.07 0.16 5.41
CA MET A 27 0.38 -0.57 4.34
C MET A 27 -1.14 -0.35 4.46
N LYS A 28 -1.81 -0.15 3.33
CA LYS A 28 -3.26 -0.06 3.22
C LYS A 28 -3.79 -1.20 2.36
N PHE A 29 -4.81 -1.88 2.86
CA PHE A 29 -5.48 -2.96 2.16
C PHE A 29 -6.71 -2.41 1.44
N HIS A 30 -6.82 -2.74 0.16
CA HIS A 30 -7.95 -2.39 -0.69
C HIS A 30 -8.49 -3.67 -1.31
N VAL A 31 -9.81 -3.83 -1.35
CA VAL A 31 -10.45 -4.92 -2.09
C VAL A 31 -10.97 -4.33 -3.38
N VAL A 32 -10.40 -4.78 -4.51
CA VAL A 32 -10.78 -4.27 -5.83
C VAL A 32 -11.83 -5.20 -6.44
N PRO A 33 -13.02 -4.71 -6.79
CA PRO A 33 -14.07 -5.53 -7.41
C PRO A 33 -13.67 -6.00 -8.81
N GLU A 34 -14.26 -7.12 -9.27
CA GLU A 34 -13.92 -7.80 -10.53
C GLU A 34 -13.96 -6.90 -11.77
N GLU A 35 -14.89 -5.94 -11.79
CA GLU A 35 -15.09 -5.02 -12.90
C GLU A 35 -14.06 -3.87 -12.92
N LYS A 36 -13.18 -3.77 -11.92
CA LYS A 36 -12.26 -2.63 -11.77
C LYS A 36 -10.80 -3.05 -11.67
N ARG A 37 -9.91 -2.16 -12.11
CA ARG A 37 -8.47 -2.21 -11.78
C ARG A 37 -7.98 -0.85 -11.30
N LEU A 38 -7.14 -0.85 -10.29
CA LEU A 38 -6.50 0.33 -9.72
C LEU A 38 -5.18 0.60 -10.43
N VAL A 39 -5.00 1.82 -10.92
CA VAL A 39 -3.70 2.28 -11.42
C VAL A 39 -2.93 2.92 -10.27
N ILE A 40 -1.84 2.27 -9.85
CA ILE A 40 -1.07 2.66 -8.68
C ILE A 40 0.22 3.36 -9.12
N TYR A 41 0.43 4.55 -8.59
CA TYR A 41 1.65 5.34 -8.72
C TYR A 41 2.38 5.40 -7.38
N ARG A 42 3.71 5.40 -7.41
CA ARG A 42 4.56 5.59 -6.23
C ARG A 42 5.49 6.76 -6.47
N LEU A 43 5.43 7.79 -5.62
CA LEU A 43 6.29 8.97 -5.73
C LEU A 43 6.25 9.61 -7.15
N GLY A 44 5.06 9.69 -7.74
CA GLY A 44 4.86 10.26 -9.09
C GLY A 44 5.28 9.36 -10.26
N LYS A 45 5.75 8.13 -9.99
CA LYS A 45 6.06 7.15 -11.04
C LYS A 45 4.97 6.08 -11.11
N PHE A 46 4.57 5.72 -12.32
CA PHE A 46 3.69 4.58 -12.53
C PHE A 46 4.36 3.33 -11.96
N GLN A 47 3.63 2.59 -11.13
CA GLN A 47 4.14 1.37 -10.52
C GLN A 47 3.52 0.13 -11.16
N ARG A 48 2.19 0.00 -11.07
CA ARG A 48 1.46 -1.16 -11.60
C ARG A 48 -0.04 -0.89 -11.70
N ILE A 49 -0.71 -1.70 -12.52
CA ILE A 49 -2.17 -1.83 -12.51
C ILE A 49 -2.52 -3.06 -11.67
N ALA A 50 -3.28 -2.87 -10.60
CA ALA A 50 -3.74 -3.95 -9.72
C ALA A 50 -5.21 -4.23 -9.98
N GLY A 51 -5.53 -5.44 -10.42
CA GLY A 51 -6.90 -5.87 -10.65
C GLY A 51 -7.33 -6.94 -9.67
N PRO A 52 -8.46 -7.60 -9.94
CA PRO A 52 -9.45 -7.81 -8.89
C PRO A 52 -8.98 -8.77 -7.82
N GLY A 53 -9.45 -8.49 -6.61
CA GLY A 53 -8.99 -9.14 -5.40
C GLY A 53 -8.26 -8.18 -4.44
N PRO A 54 -7.63 -8.72 -3.40
CA PRO A 54 -6.97 -7.94 -2.36
C PRO A 54 -5.68 -7.31 -2.90
N VAL A 55 -5.58 -5.99 -2.78
CA VAL A 55 -4.44 -5.20 -3.20
C VAL A 55 -3.87 -4.45 -2.00
N ILE A 56 -2.57 -4.58 -1.79
CA ILE A 56 -1.85 -3.83 -0.77
C ILE A 56 -1.13 -2.66 -1.41
N THR A 57 -1.42 -1.47 -0.92
CA THR A 57 -0.74 -0.24 -1.30
C THR A 57 0.04 0.29 -0.11
N TRP A 58 1.13 1.00 -0.38
CA TRP A 58 1.91 1.67 0.66
C TRP A 58 1.36 3.08 0.87
N ARG A 59 1.72 3.72 1.99
CA ARG A 59 1.20 5.04 2.34
C ARG A 59 1.45 6.12 1.29
N PHE A 60 2.54 6.02 0.53
CA PHE A 60 2.89 6.94 -0.56
C PHE A 60 2.46 6.45 -1.94
N ASP A 61 1.77 5.32 -2.00
CA ASP A 61 1.16 4.88 -3.23
C ASP A 61 -0.13 5.69 -3.43
N THR A 62 -0.24 6.34 -4.58
CA THR A 62 -1.41 7.10 -5.01
C THR A 62 -2.17 6.27 -6.04
N ILE A 63 -3.49 6.14 -5.85
CA ILE A 63 -4.38 5.55 -6.84
C ILE A 63 -4.87 6.69 -7.72
N GLU A 64 -4.37 6.80 -8.96
CA GLU A 64 -4.74 7.92 -9.85
C GLU A 64 -6.06 7.67 -10.59
N ARG A 65 -6.33 6.41 -10.96
CA ARG A 65 -7.50 6.07 -11.77
C ARG A 65 -7.97 4.65 -11.48
N GLU A 66 -9.28 4.46 -11.50
CA GLU A 66 -9.92 3.15 -11.60
C GLU A 66 -10.25 2.90 -13.07
N LEU A 67 -9.77 1.78 -13.62
CA LEU A 67 -10.10 1.32 -14.96
C LEU A 67 -11.27 0.35 -14.87
N ASN A 68 -12.34 0.60 -15.62
CA ASN A 68 -13.43 -0.35 -15.77
C ASN A 68 -13.05 -1.40 -16.82
N VAL A 69 -13.04 -2.68 -16.43
CA VAL A 69 -12.60 -3.79 -17.29
C VAL A 69 -13.66 -4.13 -18.34
N ARG A 70 -14.95 -3.74 -18.14
CA ARG A 70 -16.00 -3.93 -19.16
C ARG A 70 -15.71 -3.20 -20.48
N ASP A 71 -14.87 -2.16 -20.44
CA ASP A 71 -14.53 -1.34 -21.62
C ASP A 71 -13.20 -1.73 -22.27
N ALA A 72 -12.49 -2.75 -21.78
CA ALA A 72 -11.28 -3.25 -22.42
C ALA A 72 -11.65 -4.27 -23.51
N PRO A 73 -11.45 -3.98 -24.80
CA PRO A 73 -11.70 -4.98 -25.83
C PRO A 73 -10.81 -6.20 -25.58
N HIS A 74 -11.43 -7.38 -25.61
CA HIS A 74 -10.81 -8.68 -25.35
C HIS A 74 -9.82 -9.14 -26.44
N ASP A 75 -9.28 -8.24 -27.25
CA ASP A 75 -8.49 -8.61 -28.41
C ASP A 75 -7.20 -7.81 -28.47
N LEU A 76 -6.09 -8.55 -28.44
CA LEU A 76 -4.92 -8.35 -29.29
C LEU A 76 -4.03 -9.57 -29.06
N ARG A 77 -4.36 -10.65 -29.77
CA ARG A 77 -3.34 -11.64 -30.18
C ARG A 77 -2.35 -10.91 -31.08
N VAL A 78 -1.08 -10.91 -30.70
CA VAL A 78 0.05 -10.62 -31.59
C VAL A 78 0.89 -11.89 -31.65
#